data_AF-A0A9X2KAY5-F1
#
_entry.id   AF-A0A9X2KAY5-F1
#
_cell.length_a   1.000
_cell.length_b   1.000
_cell.length_c   1.000
_cell.angle_alpha   90.00
_cell.angle_beta   90.00
_cell.angle_gamma   90.00
#
_symmetry.space_group_name_H-M   'P 1'
#
loop_
_entity.id
_entity.type
_entity.pdbx_description
1 polymer ?
#
loop_
_entity_poly.entity_id
_entity_poly.type
_entity_poly.pdbx_seq_one_letter_code
_entity_poly.pdbx_strand_id
1 'polypeptide(L)'
;MADRSGTFDGVHRRNLSKVLALAHLEGPLSRARLTIETGLNRSTVAALAAELGELGLVEERAPDPTNRVGRPSPVVAAHPSVQAIAVNPEVDAITVAAVGLNAQILVRERLEVDRLVSPEETAELVAEVVGRWRAHELEQARLVGIGLAVPGQVRSDDGLVRWAPHLEWTDAPVRALVEGATGLPAAVANDASLGARAEHLFGAGRGVDDLVYLNGGASGIGGGLVVGGRLVGGTRGYAGEFGQNRPGIARPEDRRAPDGVLEDEVSRARLLEVVGLGHADEPTLAAELATRVAAGDAAVADELARQQRILATALGNAINVLNPSLIVLGGFLATLATHDPEALDAAVADQALPVASEGLAIRVAELGEHRLLIGAAELAFAGLLADPLAG
;
A
#
# COMPACT_ATOMS: atom_id res chain seq x y z
N MET A 1 27.54 -8.01 -14.15
CA MET A 1 26.85 -7.49 -15.34
C MET A 1 27.46 -6.13 -15.65
N ALA A 2 28.01 -5.94 -16.85
CA ALA A 2 28.64 -4.68 -17.22
C ALA A 2 27.62 -3.54 -17.18
N ASP A 3 28.02 -2.39 -16.61
CA ASP A 3 27.23 -1.17 -16.52
C ASP A 3 26.91 -0.66 -17.94
N ARG A 4 25.71 -0.98 -18.43
CA ARG A 4 25.18 -0.57 -19.73
C ARG A 4 24.55 0.82 -19.71
N SER A 5 24.63 1.56 -18.59
CA SER A 5 23.89 2.82 -18.40
C SER A 5 24.19 3.90 -19.45
N GLY A 6 25.36 3.86 -20.10
CA GLY A 6 25.78 4.82 -21.13
C GLY A 6 25.67 4.36 -22.60
N THR A 7 25.23 3.12 -22.88
CA THR A 7 25.10 2.65 -24.27
C THR A 7 23.77 3.10 -24.87
N PHE A 8 23.68 3.16 -26.21
CA PHE A 8 22.42 3.49 -26.92
C PHE A 8 21.25 2.60 -26.46
N ASP A 9 21.52 1.30 -26.29
CA ASP A 9 20.58 0.30 -25.75
C ASP A 9 20.14 0.63 -24.31
N GLY A 10 21.07 1.04 -23.44
CA GLY A 10 20.75 1.45 -22.07
C GLY A 10 19.91 2.73 -21.99
N VAL A 11 20.19 3.71 -22.85
CA VAL A 11 19.40 4.95 -22.94
C VAL A 11 17.98 4.66 -23.45
N HIS A 12 17.85 3.79 -24.46
CA HIS A 12 16.55 3.39 -25.02
C HIS A 12 15.68 2.69 -23.98
N ARG A 13 16.21 1.66 -23.30
CA ARG A 13 15.53 0.96 -22.20
C ARG A 13 15.04 1.91 -21.13
N ARG A 14 15.90 2.83 -20.67
CA ARG A 14 15.53 3.83 -19.65
C ARG A 14 14.41 4.75 -20.13
N ASN A 15 14.38 5.11 -21.40
CA ASN A 15 13.32 5.95 -21.95
C ASN A 15 11.99 5.20 -22.05
N LEU A 16 11.99 3.91 -22.43
CA LEU A 16 10.80 3.06 -22.38
C LEU A 16 10.24 2.99 -20.96
N SER A 17 11.09 2.68 -19.97
CA SER A 17 10.71 2.64 -18.55
C SER A 17 10.10 3.96 -18.09
N LYS A 18 10.69 5.10 -18.49
CA LYS A 18 10.18 6.43 -18.13
C LYS A 18 8.79 6.70 -18.72
N VAL A 19 8.54 6.33 -19.98
CA VAL A 19 7.22 6.52 -20.62
C VAL A 19 6.17 5.60 -20.00
N LEU A 20 6.51 4.32 -19.76
CA LEU A 20 5.59 3.37 -19.13
C LEU A 20 5.25 3.79 -17.68
N ALA A 21 6.25 4.20 -16.89
CA ALA A 21 6.05 4.67 -15.54
C ALA A 21 5.11 5.90 -15.47
N LEU A 22 5.21 6.82 -16.43
CA LEU A 22 4.28 7.96 -16.50
C LEU A 22 2.85 7.50 -16.81
N ALA A 23 2.67 6.57 -17.75
CA ALA A 23 1.34 6.03 -18.07
C ALA A 23 0.74 5.20 -16.92
N HIS A 24 1.59 4.58 -16.10
CA HIS A 24 1.24 3.83 -14.89
C HIS A 24 0.82 4.74 -13.74
N LEU A 25 1.63 5.76 -13.41
CA LEU A 25 1.43 6.61 -12.24
C LEU A 25 0.41 7.74 -12.44
N GLU A 26 0.43 8.38 -13.62
CA GLU A 26 -0.45 9.53 -13.92
C GLU A 26 -1.72 9.11 -14.68
N GLY A 27 -1.78 7.85 -15.12
CA GLY A 27 -2.85 7.34 -15.97
C GLY A 27 -2.73 7.79 -17.44
N PRO A 28 -3.87 7.88 -18.16
CA PRO A 28 -3.86 8.23 -19.58
C PRO A 28 -3.27 9.62 -19.86
N LEU A 29 -2.17 9.67 -20.62
CA LEU A 29 -1.44 10.90 -20.95
C LEU A 29 -1.36 11.13 -22.46
N SER A 30 -1.58 12.37 -22.91
CA SER A 30 -1.30 12.72 -24.30
C SER A 30 0.20 12.60 -24.62
N ARG A 31 0.56 12.19 -25.85
CA ARG A 31 1.98 12.22 -26.30
C ARG A 31 2.62 13.60 -26.13
N ALA A 32 1.84 14.67 -26.26
CA ALA A 32 2.30 16.04 -25.98
C ALA A 32 2.68 16.23 -24.50
N ARG A 33 1.88 15.72 -23.55
CA ARG A 33 2.24 15.78 -22.12
C ARG A 33 3.44 14.90 -21.81
N LEU A 34 3.51 13.69 -22.36
CA LEU A 34 4.68 12.82 -22.26
C LEU A 34 5.96 13.50 -22.78
N THR A 35 5.89 14.25 -23.88
CA THR A 35 7.02 15.04 -24.40
C THR A 35 7.52 16.05 -23.36
N ILE A 36 6.60 16.76 -22.70
CA ILE A 36 6.93 17.77 -21.67
C ILE A 36 7.56 17.09 -20.44
N GLU A 37 6.93 16.06 -19.89
CA GLU A 37 7.39 15.38 -18.66
C GLU A 37 8.70 14.60 -18.88
N THR A 38 8.87 14.01 -20.06
CA THR A 38 10.07 13.24 -20.35
C THR A 38 11.25 14.12 -20.73
N GLY A 39 11.00 15.29 -21.32
CA GLY A 39 12.02 16.14 -21.97
C GLY A 39 12.51 15.60 -23.31
N LEU A 40 11.90 14.52 -23.82
CA LEU A 40 12.25 13.91 -25.10
C LEU A 40 11.58 14.66 -26.27
N ASN A 41 12.11 14.51 -27.48
CA ASN A 41 11.48 15.08 -28.66
C ASN A 41 10.21 14.30 -29.06
N ARG A 42 9.33 14.94 -29.83
CA ARG A 42 8.04 14.38 -30.25
C ARG A 42 8.14 13.07 -31.02
N SER A 43 9.15 12.92 -31.90
CA SER A 43 9.32 11.69 -32.69
C SER A 43 9.81 10.53 -31.82
N THR A 44 10.65 10.80 -30.82
CA THR A 44 11.13 9.80 -29.86
C THR A 44 9.97 9.30 -28.99
N VAL A 45 9.13 10.20 -28.44
CA VAL A 45 7.96 9.77 -27.66
C VAL A 45 6.98 8.95 -28.50
N ALA A 46 6.76 9.34 -29.76
CA ALA A 46 5.90 8.58 -30.67
C ALA A 46 6.45 7.16 -30.95
N ALA A 47 7.76 7.02 -31.16
CA ALA A 47 8.39 5.72 -31.38
C ALA A 47 8.33 4.84 -30.12
N LEU A 48 8.63 5.39 -28.95
CA LEU A 48 8.57 4.65 -27.68
C LEU A 48 7.15 4.20 -27.34
N ALA A 49 6.14 5.06 -27.57
CA ALA A 49 4.74 4.70 -27.34
C ALA A 49 4.28 3.58 -28.29
N ALA A 50 4.68 3.64 -29.56
CA ALA A 50 4.39 2.58 -30.53
C ALA A 50 5.04 1.25 -30.12
N GLU A 51 6.31 1.27 -29.71
CA GLU A 51 7.03 0.08 -29.24
C GLU A 51 6.41 -0.52 -27.97
N LEU A 52 6.05 0.30 -26.98
CA LEU A 52 5.31 -0.16 -25.79
C LEU A 52 3.94 -0.74 -26.18
N GLY A 53 3.31 -0.22 -27.23
CA GLY A 53 2.07 -0.75 -27.79
C GLY A 53 2.25 -2.12 -28.45
N GLU A 54 3.34 -2.30 -29.21
CA GLU A 54 3.72 -3.58 -29.81
C GLU A 54 4.03 -4.63 -28.72
N LEU A 55 4.58 -4.21 -27.58
CA LEU A 55 4.79 -5.06 -26.39
C LEU A 55 3.50 -5.35 -25.60
N GLY A 56 2.37 -4.73 -25.97
CA GLY A 56 1.09 -4.87 -25.28
C GLY A 56 1.09 -4.27 -23.86
N LEU A 57 1.96 -3.30 -23.58
CA LEU A 57 2.10 -2.66 -22.26
C LEU A 57 1.30 -1.36 -22.15
N VAL A 58 1.10 -0.70 -23.28
CA VAL A 58 0.23 0.47 -23.40
C VAL A 58 -0.71 0.30 -24.58
N GLU A 59 -1.76 1.12 -24.61
CA GLU A 59 -2.58 1.31 -25.80
C GLU A 59 -2.68 2.79 -26.15
N GLU A 60 -2.84 3.06 -27.43
CA GLU A 60 -3.07 4.41 -27.93
C GLU A 60 -4.54 4.62 -28.27
N ARG A 61 -5.16 5.58 -27.59
CA ARG A 61 -6.54 5.98 -27.81
C ARG A 61 -6.59 7.30 -28.57
N ALA A 62 -7.62 7.45 -29.41
CA ALA A 62 -7.96 8.76 -29.92
C ALA A 62 -8.32 9.66 -28.73
N PRO A 63 -7.86 10.93 -28.72
CA PRO A 63 -8.24 11.88 -27.67
C PRO A 63 -9.75 12.12 -27.69
N ASP A 64 -10.33 12.37 -26.53
CA ASP A 64 -11.73 12.77 -26.44
C ASP A 64 -11.98 14.01 -27.31
N PRO A 65 -13.13 14.08 -28.02
CA PRO A 65 -13.48 15.22 -28.82
C PRO A 65 -13.70 16.44 -27.91
N THR A 66 -12.63 17.22 -27.71
CA THR A 66 -12.70 18.49 -27.00
C THR A 66 -12.80 19.64 -28.00
N ASN A 67 -13.54 20.70 -27.64
CA ASN A 67 -13.69 21.95 -28.42
C ASN A 67 -12.38 22.78 -28.52
N ARG A 68 -11.20 22.16 -28.42
CA ARG A 68 -9.90 22.84 -28.53
C ARG A 68 -9.46 22.93 -29.99
N VAL A 69 -8.98 24.11 -30.39
CA VAL A 69 -8.44 24.36 -31.73
C VAL A 69 -7.09 23.66 -31.90
N GLY A 70 -6.98 22.77 -32.87
CA GLY A 70 -5.77 21.99 -33.21
C GLY A 70 -6.07 20.49 -33.37
N ARG A 71 -5.20 19.72 -34.04
CA ARG A 71 -5.35 18.25 -34.11
C ARG A 71 -4.97 17.67 -32.75
N PRO A 72 -5.91 17.08 -31.99
CA PRO A 72 -5.61 16.61 -30.64
C PRO A 72 -4.63 15.42 -30.70
N SER A 73 -3.69 15.39 -29.75
CA SER A 73 -2.63 14.37 -29.68
C SER A 73 -3.21 13.03 -29.21
N PRO A 74 -2.77 11.88 -29.76
CA PRO A 74 -3.10 10.57 -29.20
C PRO A 74 -2.77 10.48 -27.72
N VAL A 75 -3.59 9.71 -27.00
CA VAL A 75 -3.47 9.43 -25.56
C VAL A 75 -2.88 8.03 -25.39
N VAL A 76 -1.81 7.93 -24.61
CA VAL A 76 -1.15 6.69 -24.23
C VAL A 76 -1.66 6.32 -22.83
N ALA A 77 -2.18 5.11 -22.68
CA ALA A 77 -2.67 4.59 -21.40
C ALA A 77 -2.08 3.19 -21.17
N ALA A 78 -1.90 2.79 -19.91
CA ALA A 78 -1.52 1.43 -19.57
C ALA A 78 -2.52 0.41 -20.14
N HIS A 79 -2.02 -0.70 -20.67
CA HIS A 79 -2.86 -1.69 -21.32
C HIS A 79 -3.65 -2.50 -20.27
N PRO A 80 -4.99 -2.65 -20.41
CA PRO A 80 -5.84 -3.24 -19.37
C PRO A 80 -5.63 -4.74 -19.15
N SER A 81 -5.00 -5.44 -20.10
CA SER A 81 -4.69 -6.87 -19.93
C SER A 81 -3.47 -7.14 -19.05
N VAL A 82 -2.62 -6.16 -18.76
CA VAL A 82 -1.42 -6.36 -17.95
C VAL A 82 -1.76 -6.23 -16.48
N GLN A 83 -1.56 -7.32 -15.73
CA GLN A 83 -2.06 -7.44 -14.37
C GLN A 83 -1.06 -8.15 -13.46
N ALA A 84 -1.09 -7.82 -12.18
CA ALA A 84 -0.40 -8.53 -11.12
C ALA A 84 -1.42 -9.16 -10.17
N ILE A 85 -1.06 -10.29 -9.57
CA ILE A 85 -1.82 -10.84 -8.44
C ILE A 85 -1.25 -10.23 -7.16
N ALA A 86 -2.11 -9.61 -6.37
CA ALA A 86 -1.79 -9.10 -5.05
C ALA A 86 -2.37 -10.03 -3.99
N VAL A 87 -1.58 -10.35 -2.97
CA VAL A 87 -2.00 -11.20 -1.84
C VAL A 87 -1.67 -10.47 -0.54
N ASN A 88 -2.62 -10.48 0.39
CA ASN A 88 -2.41 -10.03 1.76
C ASN A 88 -2.92 -11.12 2.70
N PRO A 89 -2.03 -11.99 3.24
CA PRO A 89 -2.38 -12.88 4.33
C PRO A 89 -2.50 -12.08 5.63
N GLU A 90 -3.57 -12.33 6.38
CA GLU A 90 -3.86 -11.69 7.65
C GLU A 90 -4.49 -12.73 8.60
N VAL A 91 -4.54 -12.45 9.90
CA VAL A 91 -5.03 -13.38 10.93
C VAL A 91 -6.50 -13.80 10.74
N ASP A 92 -7.31 -12.96 10.10
CA ASP A 92 -8.75 -13.19 9.93
C ASP A 92 -9.13 -13.56 8.49
N ALA A 93 -8.27 -13.30 7.50
CA ALA A 93 -8.50 -13.68 6.13
C ALA A 93 -7.23 -13.66 5.27
N ILE A 94 -7.29 -14.34 4.13
CA ILE A 94 -6.36 -14.12 3.02
C ILE A 94 -7.11 -13.36 1.93
N THR A 95 -6.63 -12.16 1.62
CA THR A 95 -7.21 -11.34 0.54
C THR A 95 -6.35 -11.46 -0.71
N VAL A 96 -6.95 -11.85 -1.83
CA VAL A 96 -6.31 -11.96 -3.14
C VAL A 96 -7.00 -10.99 -4.09
N ALA A 97 -6.25 -10.32 -4.95
CA ALA A 97 -6.79 -9.45 -5.99
C ALA A 97 -5.96 -9.50 -7.28
N ALA A 98 -6.61 -9.30 -8.42
CA ALA A 98 -5.94 -8.98 -9.67
C ALA A 98 -5.96 -7.47 -9.88
N VAL A 99 -4.78 -6.86 -9.99
CA VAL A 99 -4.61 -5.41 -10.08
C VAL A 99 -3.95 -5.07 -11.41
N GLY A 100 -4.49 -4.10 -12.15
CA GLY A 100 -3.92 -3.62 -13.41
C GLY A 100 -2.79 -2.61 -13.22
N LEU A 101 -2.03 -2.35 -14.29
CA LEU A 101 -1.05 -1.24 -14.38
C LEU A 101 -1.65 0.17 -14.22
N ASN A 102 -2.95 0.30 -14.03
CA ASN A 102 -3.63 1.56 -13.72
C ASN A 102 -4.08 1.62 -12.26
N ALA A 103 -3.53 0.73 -11.40
CA ALA A 103 -3.90 0.53 -10.00
C ALA A 103 -5.38 0.15 -9.77
N GLN A 104 -6.12 -0.26 -10.80
CA GLN A 104 -7.50 -0.73 -10.64
C GLN A 104 -7.55 -2.21 -10.30
N ILE A 105 -8.42 -2.57 -9.35
CA ILE A 105 -8.73 -3.94 -8.98
C ILE A 105 -9.81 -4.46 -9.94
N LEU A 106 -9.50 -5.54 -10.66
CA LEU A 106 -10.44 -6.18 -11.58
C LEU A 106 -11.32 -7.21 -10.88
N VAL A 107 -10.68 -8.06 -10.07
CA VAL A 107 -11.35 -9.07 -9.25
C VAL A 107 -10.65 -9.15 -7.90
N ARG A 108 -11.42 -9.38 -6.85
CA ARG A 108 -10.96 -9.51 -5.47
C ARG A 108 -11.74 -10.61 -4.77
N GLU A 109 -11.04 -11.44 -4.03
CA GLU A 109 -11.62 -12.42 -3.13
C GLU A 109 -11.00 -12.25 -1.74
N ARG A 110 -11.85 -12.22 -0.71
CA ARG A 110 -11.43 -12.28 0.69
C ARG A 110 -11.85 -13.64 1.24
N LEU A 111 -10.88 -14.48 1.52
CA LEU A 111 -11.07 -15.82 2.06
C LEU A 111 -11.00 -15.73 3.58
N GLU A 112 -12.15 -15.63 4.25
CA GLU A 112 -12.22 -15.65 5.71
C GLU A 112 -11.65 -16.97 6.26
N VAL A 113 -10.85 -16.88 7.32
CA VAL A 113 -10.24 -18.03 7.99
C VAL A 113 -10.59 -18.02 9.47
N ASP A 114 -10.88 -19.19 10.01
CA ASP A 114 -11.21 -19.40 11.43
C ASP A 114 -10.00 -19.84 12.27
N ARG A 115 -8.85 -19.98 11.62
CA ARG A 115 -7.56 -20.35 12.22
C ARG A 115 -6.42 -19.70 11.46
N LEU A 116 -5.25 -19.66 12.10
CA LEU A 116 -4.01 -19.29 11.42
C LEU A 116 -3.70 -20.27 10.28
N VAL A 117 -3.31 -19.70 9.15
CA VAL A 117 -2.95 -20.42 7.94
C VAL A 117 -1.44 -20.45 7.80
N SER A 118 -0.89 -21.63 7.50
CA SER A 118 0.55 -21.78 7.28
C SER A 118 1.03 -21.11 5.99
N PRO A 119 2.34 -20.86 5.82
CA PRO A 119 2.90 -20.37 4.56
C PRO A 119 2.58 -21.28 3.37
N GLU A 120 2.64 -22.60 3.57
CA GLU A 120 2.35 -23.62 2.56
C GLU A 120 0.88 -23.59 2.14
N GLU A 121 -0.05 -23.60 3.10
CA GLU A 121 -1.49 -23.49 2.83
C GLU A 121 -1.84 -22.16 2.16
N THR A 122 -1.17 -21.05 2.53
CA THR A 122 -1.32 -19.76 1.85
C THR A 122 -0.94 -19.87 0.38
N ALA A 123 0.18 -20.52 0.06
CA ALA A 123 0.61 -20.72 -1.32
C ALA A 123 -0.36 -21.60 -2.12
N GLU A 124 -0.91 -22.66 -1.50
CA GLU A 124 -1.92 -23.53 -2.12
C GLU A 124 -3.23 -22.78 -2.41
N LEU A 125 -3.73 -22.00 -1.44
CA LEU A 125 -4.93 -21.18 -1.61
C LEU A 125 -4.74 -20.13 -2.70
N VAL A 126 -3.58 -19.46 -2.76
CA VAL A 126 -3.26 -18.52 -3.84
C VAL A 126 -3.26 -19.23 -5.19
N ALA A 127 -2.67 -20.43 -5.29
CA ALA A 127 -2.67 -21.20 -6.53
C ALA A 127 -4.08 -21.61 -6.97
N GLU A 128 -4.96 -21.98 -6.03
CA GLU A 128 -6.36 -22.29 -6.32
C GLU A 128 -7.11 -21.06 -6.87
N VAL A 129 -7.02 -19.91 -6.19
CA VAL A 129 -7.68 -18.67 -6.65
C VAL A 129 -7.18 -18.26 -8.03
N VAL A 130 -5.85 -18.23 -8.23
CA VAL A 130 -5.25 -17.87 -9.53
C VAL A 130 -5.65 -18.85 -10.63
N GLY A 131 -5.73 -20.15 -10.31
CA GLY A 131 -6.19 -21.19 -11.23
C GLY A 131 -7.64 -20.97 -11.69
N ARG A 132 -8.55 -20.66 -10.75
CA ARG A 132 -9.95 -20.33 -11.08
C ARG A 132 -10.05 -19.09 -11.96
N TRP A 133 -9.35 -18.02 -11.59
CA TRP A 133 -9.38 -16.77 -12.32
C TRP A 133 -8.81 -16.87 -13.74
N ARG A 134 -7.76 -17.67 -13.94
CA ARG A 134 -7.21 -17.92 -15.29
C ARG A 134 -8.20 -18.61 -16.24
N ALA A 135 -9.20 -19.33 -15.72
CA ALA A 135 -10.23 -19.96 -16.53
C ALA A 135 -11.37 -18.99 -16.93
N HIS A 136 -11.48 -17.84 -16.25
CA HIS A 136 -12.61 -16.92 -16.40
C HIS A 136 -12.15 -15.46 -16.41
N GLU A 137 -12.07 -14.80 -15.24
CA GLU A 137 -11.87 -13.35 -15.09
C GLU A 137 -10.58 -12.85 -15.77
N LEU A 138 -9.56 -13.70 -15.81
CA LEU A 138 -8.20 -13.39 -16.27
C LEU A 138 -7.78 -14.21 -17.50
N GLU A 139 -8.72 -14.76 -18.26
CA GLU A 139 -8.44 -15.58 -19.46
C GLU A 139 -7.52 -14.86 -20.46
N GLN A 140 -7.71 -13.55 -20.65
CA GLN A 140 -6.94 -12.73 -21.58
C GLN A 140 -5.84 -11.89 -20.90
N ALA A 141 -5.59 -12.11 -19.61
CA ALA A 141 -4.66 -11.31 -18.84
C ALA A 141 -3.20 -11.76 -19.04
N ARG A 142 -2.30 -10.80 -19.23
CA ARG A 142 -0.85 -11.01 -19.06
C ARG A 142 -0.53 -10.82 -17.58
N LEU A 143 -0.44 -11.93 -16.85
CA LEU A 143 0.00 -11.92 -15.45
C LEU A 143 1.50 -11.73 -15.36
N VAL A 144 1.94 -10.62 -14.75
CA VAL A 144 3.36 -10.29 -14.60
C VAL A 144 4.04 -11.04 -13.45
N GLY A 145 3.26 -11.45 -12.45
CA GLY A 145 3.75 -12.06 -11.22
C GLY A 145 2.79 -11.85 -10.05
N ILE A 146 3.28 -12.22 -8.86
CA ILE A 146 2.55 -12.16 -7.60
C ILE A 146 3.30 -11.28 -6.59
N GLY A 147 2.60 -10.32 -6.00
CA GLY A 147 3.09 -9.53 -4.88
C GLY A 147 2.39 -9.94 -3.60
N LEU A 148 3.14 -10.08 -2.50
CA LEU A 148 2.61 -10.42 -1.19
C LEU A 148 2.93 -9.33 -0.16
N ALA A 149 1.90 -8.79 0.47
CA ALA A 149 1.96 -7.86 1.59
C ALA A 149 1.74 -8.63 2.89
N VAL A 150 2.81 -8.92 3.63
CA VAL A 150 2.77 -9.76 4.83
C VAL A 150 2.95 -8.90 6.09
N PRO A 151 2.10 -9.05 7.12
CA PRO A 151 2.26 -8.39 8.42
C PRO A 151 3.42 -9.01 9.21
N GLY A 152 4.65 -8.63 8.84
CA GLY A 152 5.86 -9.10 9.49
C GLY A 152 7.16 -8.56 8.88
N GLN A 153 8.29 -8.97 9.46
CA GLN A 153 9.62 -8.62 9.00
C GLN A 153 10.03 -9.50 7.82
N VAL A 154 10.03 -8.93 6.62
CA VAL A 154 10.37 -9.63 5.38
C VAL A 154 11.75 -9.21 4.88
N ARG A 155 12.61 -10.19 4.60
CA ARG A 155 13.87 -9.93 3.93
C ARG A 155 13.63 -9.81 2.43
N SER A 156 13.87 -8.62 1.88
CA SER A 156 13.45 -8.27 0.52
C SER A 156 14.28 -8.90 -0.60
N ASP A 157 15.48 -9.42 -0.32
CA ASP A 157 16.37 -10.04 -1.30
C ASP A 157 15.83 -11.38 -1.81
N ASP A 158 15.30 -12.20 -0.91
CA ASP A 158 14.81 -13.54 -1.21
C ASP A 158 13.34 -13.76 -0.83
N GLY A 159 12.68 -12.77 -0.24
CA GLY A 159 11.27 -12.86 0.16
C GLY A 159 11.04 -13.80 1.34
N LEU A 160 12.06 -14.05 2.16
CA LEU A 160 11.94 -14.81 3.41
C LEU A 160 11.22 -13.96 4.46
N VAL A 161 10.08 -14.44 4.96
CA VAL A 161 9.42 -13.85 6.14
C VAL A 161 10.21 -14.30 7.36
N ARG A 162 11.05 -13.42 7.90
CA ARG A 162 11.89 -13.74 9.06
C ARG A 162 11.05 -13.99 10.30
N TRP A 163 10.05 -13.14 10.51
CA TRP A 163 9.20 -13.18 11.67
C TRP A 163 7.86 -12.49 11.36
N ALA A 164 6.76 -13.18 11.58
CA ALA A 164 5.41 -12.61 11.54
C ALA A 164 4.64 -13.22 12.72
N PRO A 165 4.71 -12.62 13.92
CA PRO A 165 4.26 -13.26 15.16
C PRO A 165 2.76 -13.56 15.16
N HIS A 166 1.94 -12.66 14.62
CA HIS A 166 0.50 -12.83 14.57
C HIS A 166 0.06 -13.96 13.62
N LEU A 167 0.85 -14.23 12.58
CA LEU A 167 0.65 -15.37 11.68
C LEU A 167 1.37 -16.65 12.16
N GLU A 168 2.18 -16.56 13.21
CA GLU A 168 3.09 -17.62 13.69
C GLU A 168 4.10 -18.10 12.62
N TRP A 169 4.49 -17.24 11.68
CA TRP A 169 5.49 -17.59 10.67
C TRP A 169 6.90 -17.20 11.14
N THR A 170 7.85 -18.13 11.03
CA THR A 170 9.27 -17.91 11.37
C THR A 170 10.15 -18.49 10.28
N ASP A 171 11.07 -17.68 9.74
CA ASP A 171 11.96 -18.03 8.63
C ASP A 171 11.22 -18.76 7.48
N ALA A 172 10.03 -18.26 7.13
CA ALA A 172 9.15 -18.87 6.14
C ALA A 172 9.52 -18.44 4.70
N PRO A 173 9.86 -19.38 3.79
CA PRO A 173 10.29 -19.07 2.42
C PRO A 173 9.10 -18.81 1.49
N VAL A 174 8.23 -17.86 1.87
CA VAL A 174 6.93 -17.59 1.23
C VAL A 174 7.07 -17.38 -0.27
N ARG A 175 8.09 -16.64 -0.72
CA ARG A 175 8.36 -16.45 -2.15
C ARG A 175 8.50 -17.80 -2.88
N ALA A 176 9.37 -18.68 -2.39
CA ALA A 176 9.65 -19.96 -3.03
C ALA A 176 8.42 -20.89 -3.02
N LEU A 177 7.65 -20.87 -1.94
CA LEU A 177 6.41 -21.64 -1.82
C LEU A 177 5.38 -21.19 -2.86
N VAL A 178 5.14 -19.88 -2.97
CA VAL A 178 4.19 -19.30 -3.92
C VAL A 178 4.65 -19.50 -5.36
N GLU A 179 5.94 -19.30 -5.66
CA GLU A 179 6.51 -19.58 -6.99
C GLU A 179 6.35 -21.07 -7.35
N GLY A 180 6.59 -21.98 -6.40
CA GLY A 180 6.41 -23.41 -6.60
C GLY A 180 4.97 -23.84 -6.83
N ALA A 181 4.02 -23.25 -6.10
CA ALA A 181 2.60 -23.59 -6.21
C ALA A 181 1.92 -22.99 -7.46
N THR A 182 2.33 -21.80 -7.87
CA THR A 182 1.65 -21.04 -8.95
C THR A 182 2.39 -21.07 -10.28
N GLY A 183 3.70 -21.35 -10.27
CA GLY A 183 4.56 -21.21 -11.45
C GLY A 183 4.79 -19.76 -11.89
N LEU A 184 4.39 -18.77 -11.09
CA LEU A 184 4.55 -17.34 -11.39
C LEU A 184 5.65 -16.72 -10.52
N PRO A 185 6.44 -15.77 -11.05
CA PRO A 185 7.39 -15.01 -10.23
C PRO A 185 6.68 -14.35 -9.05
N ALA A 186 7.28 -14.41 -7.86
CA ALA A 186 6.70 -13.79 -6.67
C ALA A 186 7.69 -12.83 -5.99
N ALA A 187 7.13 -11.84 -5.31
CA ALA A 187 7.86 -10.94 -4.45
C ALA A 187 7.07 -10.70 -3.16
N VAL A 188 7.78 -10.63 -2.03
CA VAL A 188 7.18 -10.52 -0.70
C VAL A 188 7.79 -9.31 -0.01
N ALA A 189 6.96 -8.49 0.65
CA ALA A 189 7.44 -7.41 1.51
C ALA A 189 6.49 -7.19 2.69
N ASN A 190 6.96 -6.40 3.65
CA ASN A 190 6.15 -5.94 4.77
C ASN A 190 4.93 -5.15 4.27
N ASP A 191 3.77 -5.44 4.83
CA ASP A 191 2.49 -4.84 4.47
C ASP A 191 2.45 -3.32 4.67
N ALA A 192 2.90 -2.80 5.81
CA ALA A 192 2.87 -1.38 6.11
C ALA A 192 3.83 -0.57 5.23
N SER A 193 4.99 -1.15 4.90
CA SER A 193 5.92 -0.61 3.91
C SER A 193 5.28 -0.51 2.51
N LEU A 194 4.51 -1.52 2.12
CA LEU A 194 3.78 -1.52 0.85
C LEU A 194 2.58 -0.56 0.86
N GLY A 195 1.87 -0.43 1.99
CA GLY A 195 0.83 0.57 2.18
C GLY A 195 1.38 2.00 2.05
N ALA A 196 2.51 2.28 2.69
CA ALA A 196 3.21 3.56 2.56
C ALA A 196 3.61 3.85 1.11
N ARG A 197 4.16 2.83 0.42
CA ARG A 197 4.50 2.95 -1.01
C ARG A 197 3.27 3.21 -1.87
N ALA A 198 2.17 2.50 -1.63
CA ALA A 198 0.93 2.68 -2.39
C ALA A 198 0.37 4.09 -2.23
N GLU A 199 0.28 4.59 -0.98
CA GLU A 199 -0.21 5.94 -0.69
C GLU A 199 0.71 7.03 -1.25
N HIS A 200 2.03 6.83 -1.22
CA HIS A 200 3.00 7.76 -1.81
C HIS A 200 2.88 7.82 -3.34
N LEU A 201 2.56 6.70 -4.00
CA LEU A 201 2.47 6.62 -5.46
C LEU A 201 1.10 7.03 -6.00
N PHE A 202 0.01 6.61 -5.34
CA PHE A 202 -1.35 6.70 -5.88
C PHE A 202 -2.36 7.38 -4.96
N GLY A 203 -2.04 7.58 -3.68
CA GLY A 203 -2.99 8.06 -2.68
C GLY A 203 -2.59 9.39 -2.03
N ALA A 204 -2.84 9.46 -0.73
CA ALA A 204 -2.75 10.70 0.06
C ALA A 204 -1.33 11.28 0.12
N GLY A 205 -0.31 10.48 -0.16
CA GLY A 205 1.10 10.86 -0.14
C GLY A 205 1.66 11.36 -1.48
N ARG A 206 0.83 11.46 -2.54
CA ARG A 206 1.31 11.90 -3.86
C ARG A 206 1.93 13.29 -3.80
N GLY A 207 3.16 13.38 -4.33
CA GLY A 207 3.92 14.64 -4.36
C GLY A 207 4.49 15.07 -3.02
N VAL A 208 4.50 14.18 -2.01
CA VAL A 208 5.05 14.44 -0.69
C VAL A 208 6.31 13.60 -0.48
N ASP A 209 7.46 14.26 -0.34
CA ASP A 209 8.75 13.61 -0.22
C ASP A 209 9.04 13.07 1.20
N ASP A 210 8.45 13.67 2.23
CA ASP A 210 8.68 13.33 3.63
C ASP A 210 7.34 13.05 4.33
N LEU A 211 7.02 11.76 4.49
CA LEU A 211 5.78 11.30 5.11
C LEU A 211 5.99 10.09 6.02
N VAL A 212 5.15 10.01 7.06
CA VAL A 212 5.01 8.83 7.93
C VAL A 212 3.66 8.19 7.63
N TYR A 213 3.65 6.87 7.47
CA TYR A 213 2.44 6.08 7.27
C TYR A 213 2.28 5.12 8.45
N LEU A 214 1.08 5.02 9.02
CA LEU A 214 0.71 4.00 9.99
C LEU A 214 -0.53 3.26 9.51
N ASN A 215 -0.50 1.94 9.56
CA ASN A 215 -1.62 1.07 9.23
C ASN A 215 -2.06 0.26 10.45
N GLY A 216 -3.33 0.38 10.82
CA GLY A 216 -3.96 -0.50 11.81
C GLY A 216 -4.67 -1.67 11.13
N GLY A 217 -4.02 -2.83 11.07
CA GLY A 217 -4.58 -4.08 10.55
C GLY A 217 -5.23 -4.94 11.65
N ALA A 218 -5.55 -6.20 11.31
CA ALA A 218 -5.99 -7.17 12.32
C ALA A 218 -4.79 -7.69 13.14
N SER A 219 -3.61 -7.74 12.53
CA SER A 219 -2.32 -8.04 13.19
C SER A 219 -1.69 -6.86 13.95
N GLY A 220 -2.42 -5.78 14.26
CA GLY A 220 -1.88 -4.64 15.01
C GLY A 220 -1.45 -3.45 14.16
N ILE A 221 -0.39 -2.73 14.57
CA ILE A 221 0.01 -1.46 13.95
C ILE A 221 1.39 -1.58 13.31
N GLY A 222 1.41 -1.55 11.99
CA GLY A 222 2.65 -1.38 11.21
C GLY A 222 2.81 0.07 10.75
N GLY A 223 4.02 0.42 10.33
CA GLY A 223 4.22 1.70 9.64
C GLY A 223 5.30 1.68 8.57
N GLY A 224 5.36 2.78 7.85
CA GLY A 224 6.32 3.03 6.79
C GLY A 224 6.75 4.48 6.79
N LEU A 225 7.93 4.74 6.21
CA LEU A 225 8.54 6.06 6.20
C LEU A 225 9.03 6.36 4.79
N VAL A 226 8.68 7.53 4.26
CA VAL A 226 9.29 8.10 3.07
C VAL A 226 10.09 9.33 3.49
N VAL A 227 11.35 9.39 3.08
CA VAL A 227 12.24 10.53 3.31
C VAL A 227 12.92 10.89 1.99
N GLY A 228 12.81 12.15 1.57
CA GLY A 228 13.32 12.61 0.28
C GLY A 228 12.76 11.81 -0.91
N GLY A 229 11.47 11.45 -0.86
CA GLY A 229 10.76 10.70 -1.91
C GLY A 229 11.12 9.21 -1.97
N ARG A 230 11.83 8.69 -0.96
CA ARG A 230 12.31 7.30 -0.92
C ARG A 230 11.83 6.58 0.33
N LEU A 231 11.31 5.36 0.13
CA LEU A 231 10.95 4.48 1.23
C LEU A 231 12.20 4.11 2.05
N VAL A 232 12.11 4.29 3.37
CA VAL A 232 13.17 3.97 4.33
C VAL A 232 12.93 2.57 4.90
N GLY A 233 13.77 1.61 4.51
CA GLY A 233 13.73 0.24 5.04
C GLY A 233 14.69 -0.03 6.20
N GLY A 234 15.60 0.89 6.52
CA GLY A 234 16.68 0.62 7.47
C GLY A 234 17.68 -0.43 6.97
N THR A 235 18.61 -0.87 7.83
CA THR A 235 19.73 -1.76 7.42
C THR A 235 19.29 -3.13 6.90
N ARG A 236 18.14 -3.64 7.38
CA ARG A 236 17.64 -4.99 7.04
C ARG A 236 16.21 -5.02 6.50
N GLY A 237 15.59 -3.86 6.24
CA GLY A 237 14.22 -3.78 5.75
C GLY A 237 13.14 -3.71 6.84
N TYR A 238 13.49 -3.43 8.10
CA TYR A 238 12.59 -3.46 9.27
C TYR A 238 12.44 -2.09 9.96
N ALA A 239 12.59 -0.99 9.20
CA ALA A 239 12.27 0.33 9.73
C ALA A 239 10.75 0.54 9.74
N GLY A 240 10.25 1.42 10.63
CA GLY A 240 8.84 1.76 10.68
C GLY A 240 7.98 0.91 11.63
N GLU A 241 8.59 0.18 12.57
CA GLU A 241 7.91 -0.63 13.59
C GLU A 241 7.25 0.25 14.68
N PHE A 242 6.35 1.15 14.29
CA PHE A 242 5.72 2.11 15.20
C PHE A 242 4.83 1.45 16.25
N GLY A 243 4.16 0.34 15.91
CA GLY A 243 3.30 -0.43 16.82
C GLY A 243 4.04 -0.97 18.05
N GLN A 244 5.36 -1.21 17.92
CA GLN A 244 6.21 -1.77 18.97
C GLN A 244 6.80 -0.70 19.91
N ASN A 245 6.60 0.59 19.60
CA ASN A 245 7.00 1.66 20.51
C ASN A 245 6.07 1.72 21.72
N ARG A 246 6.59 2.25 22.83
CA ARG A 246 5.82 2.49 24.05
C ARG A 246 5.49 3.98 24.13
N PRO A 247 4.35 4.44 23.58
CA PRO A 247 3.93 5.82 23.77
C PRO A 247 3.72 6.04 25.28
N GLY A 248 4.19 7.17 25.80
CA GLY A 248 3.88 7.53 27.18
C GLY A 248 2.36 7.62 27.36
N ILE A 249 1.78 6.85 28.28
CA ILE A 249 0.34 6.90 28.53
C ILE A 249 0.08 7.97 29.59
N ALA A 250 -0.37 9.16 29.16
CA ALA A 250 -0.56 10.33 30.01
C ALA A 250 -1.57 10.11 31.16
N ARG A 251 -2.61 9.32 30.89
CA ARG A 251 -3.67 8.96 31.85
C ARG A 251 -3.51 7.50 32.25
N PRO A 252 -3.06 7.18 33.48
CA PRO A 252 -2.87 5.79 33.90
C PRO A 252 -4.12 4.90 33.71
N GLU A 253 -5.31 5.49 33.81
CA GLU A 253 -6.61 4.85 33.55
C GLU A 253 -6.85 4.46 32.07
N ASP A 254 -6.09 4.99 31.13
CA ASP A 254 -6.18 4.64 29.70
C ASP A 254 -5.41 3.35 29.37
N ARG A 255 -4.52 2.89 30.26
CA ARG A 255 -3.71 1.68 30.05
C ARG A 255 -4.58 0.43 30.02
N ARG A 256 -4.37 -0.42 29.01
CA ARG A 256 -5.05 -1.72 28.87
C ARG A 256 -4.08 -2.89 28.68
N ALA A 257 -2.80 -2.63 28.41
CA ALA A 257 -1.79 -3.65 28.17
C ALA A 257 -0.66 -3.58 29.20
N PRO A 258 -0.08 -4.73 29.61
CA PRO A 258 1.00 -4.76 30.59
C PRO A 258 2.29 -4.15 30.04
N ASP A 259 2.63 -4.43 28.78
CA ASP A 259 3.87 -3.96 28.14
C ASP A 259 3.77 -2.54 27.58
N GLY A 260 2.54 -2.05 27.37
CA GLY A 260 2.22 -0.69 26.93
C GLY A 260 2.74 -0.35 25.53
N VAL A 261 2.93 -1.34 24.66
CA VAL A 261 3.25 -1.08 23.24
C VAL A 261 2.03 -0.52 22.52
N LEU A 262 2.27 0.32 21.49
CA LEU A 262 1.23 1.07 20.81
C LEU A 262 0.13 0.16 20.24
N GLU A 263 0.48 -0.94 19.58
CA GLU A 263 -0.51 -1.86 18.97
C GLU A 263 -1.38 -2.61 19.99
N ASP A 264 -0.85 -2.87 21.18
CA ASP A 264 -1.60 -3.49 22.26
C ASP A 264 -2.52 -2.49 22.95
N GLU A 265 -2.22 -1.19 22.88
CA GLU A 265 -3.02 -0.13 23.51
C GLU A 265 -4.04 0.48 22.54
N VAL A 266 -3.68 0.62 21.27
CA VAL A 266 -4.50 1.12 20.16
C VAL A 266 -4.76 -0.09 19.27
N SER A 267 -5.92 -0.72 19.45
CA SER A 267 -6.18 -2.07 18.98
C SER A 267 -7.57 -2.23 18.39
N ARG A 268 -7.61 -2.84 17.21
CA ARG A 268 -8.83 -3.25 16.53
C ARG A 268 -9.69 -4.21 17.35
N ALA A 269 -9.06 -5.13 18.09
CA ALA A 269 -9.78 -6.14 18.86
C ALA A 269 -10.69 -5.50 19.92
N ARG A 270 -10.24 -4.42 20.57
CA ARG A 270 -11.06 -3.67 21.54
C ARG A 270 -12.21 -2.91 20.89
N LEU A 271 -12.00 -2.41 19.67
CA LEU A 271 -13.06 -1.77 18.89
C LEU A 271 -14.14 -2.78 18.47
N LEU A 272 -13.74 -4.01 18.12
CA LEU A 272 -14.66 -5.11 17.84
C LEU A 272 -15.43 -5.54 19.10
N GLU A 273 -14.72 -5.69 20.23
CA GLU A 273 -15.29 -6.09 21.51
C GLU A 273 -16.36 -5.10 21.99
N VAL A 274 -16.09 -3.79 21.95
CA VAL A 274 -17.02 -2.77 22.46
C VAL A 274 -18.31 -2.67 21.63
N VAL A 275 -18.27 -3.06 20.35
CA VAL A 275 -19.49 -3.17 19.51
C VAL A 275 -20.10 -4.57 19.51
N GLY A 276 -19.45 -5.56 20.13
CA GLY A 276 -19.94 -6.93 20.24
C GLY A 276 -19.77 -7.77 18.97
N LEU A 277 -18.75 -7.46 18.15
CA LEU A 277 -18.41 -8.22 16.94
C LEU A 277 -17.20 -9.13 17.19
N GLY A 278 -17.22 -10.34 16.62
CA GLY A 278 -16.07 -11.25 16.65
C GLY A 278 -15.06 -10.97 15.54
N HIS A 279 -15.55 -10.58 14.35
CA HIS A 279 -14.77 -10.21 13.18
C HIS A 279 -15.59 -9.26 12.31
N ALA A 280 -14.92 -8.51 11.44
CA ALA A 280 -15.52 -7.62 10.45
C ALA A 280 -14.47 -7.30 9.37
N ASP A 281 -14.84 -6.73 8.23
CA ASP A 281 -13.88 -5.98 7.42
C ASP A 281 -13.76 -4.53 7.92
N GLU A 282 -12.87 -3.75 7.31
CA GLU A 282 -12.66 -2.34 7.68
C GLU A 282 -13.91 -1.47 7.48
N PRO A 283 -14.62 -1.52 6.32
CA PRO A 283 -15.86 -0.76 6.14
C PRO A 283 -16.97 -1.11 7.13
N THR A 284 -17.17 -2.40 7.43
CA THR A 284 -18.22 -2.87 8.35
C THR A 284 -17.96 -2.40 9.77
N LEU A 285 -16.72 -2.51 10.26
CA LEU A 285 -16.36 -2.03 11.59
C LEU A 285 -16.55 -0.51 11.71
N ALA A 286 -16.11 0.25 10.71
CA ALA A 286 -16.26 1.71 10.70
C ALA A 286 -17.74 2.13 10.72
N ALA A 287 -18.59 1.47 9.94
CA ALA A 287 -20.03 1.74 9.90
C ALA A 287 -20.73 1.43 11.23
N GLU A 288 -20.39 0.32 11.89
CA GLU A 288 -20.95 -0.05 13.19
C GLU A 288 -20.52 0.94 14.28
N LEU A 289 -19.24 1.29 14.35
CA LEU A 289 -18.73 2.29 15.30
C LEU A 289 -19.44 3.64 15.13
N ALA A 290 -19.58 4.11 13.88
CA ALA A 290 -20.29 5.35 13.58
C ALA A 290 -21.77 5.30 14.00
N THR A 291 -22.43 4.16 13.78
CA THR A 291 -23.82 3.95 14.17
C THR A 291 -24.00 4.00 15.69
N ARG A 292 -23.11 3.35 16.44
CA ARG A 292 -23.13 3.35 17.91
C ARG A 292 -22.87 4.73 18.50
N VAL A 293 -21.90 5.46 17.95
CA VAL A 293 -21.62 6.85 18.35
C VAL A 293 -22.83 7.75 18.08
N ALA A 294 -23.47 7.63 16.92
CA ALA A 294 -24.68 8.39 16.59
C ALA A 294 -25.87 8.05 17.51
N ALA A 295 -25.92 6.84 18.04
CA ALA A 295 -26.91 6.39 19.02
C ALA A 295 -26.59 6.85 20.47
N GLY A 296 -25.46 7.50 20.71
CA GLY A 296 -25.04 7.95 22.04
C GLY A 296 -24.46 6.85 22.93
N ASP A 297 -23.90 5.80 22.34
CA ASP A 297 -23.23 4.73 23.08
C ASP A 297 -21.92 5.24 23.70
N ALA A 298 -21.96 5.54 25.00
CA ALA A 298 -20.84 6.10 25.73
C ALA A 298 -19.63 5.15 25.78
N ALA A 299 -19.84 3.83 25.83
CA ALA A 299 -18.73 2.88 25.90
C ALA A 299 -17.89 2.91 24.61
N VAL A 300 -18.55 3.00 23.46
CA VAL A 300 -17.88 3.11 22.15
C VAL A 300 -17.15 4.44 22.03
N ALA A 301 -17.79 5.55 22.38
CA ALA A 301 -17.18 6.88 22.32
C ALA A 301 -15.95 6.99 23.25
N ASP A 302 -16.06 6.45 24.48
CA ASP A 302 -14.96 6.45 25.45
C ASP A 302 -13.76 5.62 24.97
N GLU A 303 -13.99 4.46 24.33
CA GLU A 303 -12.93 3.62 23.79
C GLU A 303 -12.24 4.27 22.58
N LEU A 304 -12.99 4.90 21.66
CA LEU A 304 -12.42 5.66 20.55
C LEU A 304 -11.55 6.82 21.05
N ALA A 305 -12.08 7.62 21.98
CA ALA A 305 -11.36 8.74 22.57
C ALA A 305 -10.10 8.29 23.35
N ARG A 306 -10.16 7.13 24.04
CA ARG A 306 -9.01 6.53 24.72
C ARG A 306 -7.90 6.20 23.73
N GLN A 307 -8.23 5.48 22.66
CA GLN A 307 -7.25 5.09 21.65
C GLN A 307 -6.68 6.32 20.92
N GLN A 308 -7.50 7.33 20.61
CA GLN A 308 -7.02 8.59 20.02
C GLN A 308 -5.97 9.30 20.90
N ARG A 309 -6.15 9.37 22.23
CA ARG A 309 -5.17 10.00 23.13
C ARG A 309 -3.81 9.29 23.09
N ILE A 310 -3.81 7.97 23.05
CA ILE A 310 -2.57 7.17 22.98
C ILE A 310 -1.93 7.30 21.60
N LEU A 311 -2.74 7.23 20.54
CA LEU A 311 -2.30 7.45 19.16
C LEU A 311 -1.65 8.84 19.02
N ALA A 312 -2.25 9.89 19.55
CA ALA A 312 -1.72 11.25 19.51
C ALA A 312 -0.29 11.33 20.08
N THR A 313 -0.01 10.58 21.14
CA THR A 313 1.35 10.50 21.73
C THR A 313 2.34 9.85 20.77
N ALA A 314 1.94 8.76 20.11
CA ALA A 314 2.79 8.11 19.11
C ALA A 314 3.06 9.01 17.89
N LEU A 315 2.05 9.74 17.42
CA LEU A 315 2.20 10.69 16.33
C LEU A 315 3.08 11.87 16.72
N GLY A 316 2.90 12.44 17.92
CA GLY A 316 3.77 13.48 18.47
C GLY A 316 5.25 13.05 18.51
N ASN A 317 5.51 11.82 18.94
CA ASN A 317 6.85 11.24 18.91
C ASN A 317 7.40 11.11 17.48
N ALA A 318 6.59 10.63 16.54
CA ALA A 318 6.99 10.52 15.14
C ALA A 318 7.34 11.90 14.54
N ILE A 319 6.55 12.94 14.86
CA ILE A 319 6.81 14.32 14.42
C ILE A 319 8.14 14.82 14.98
N ASN A 320 8.34 14.68 16.29
CA ASN A 320 9.54 15.16 16.96
C ASN A 320 10.83 14.48 16.47
N VAL A 321 10.74 13.21 16.03
CA VAL A 321 11.89 12.43 15.56
C VAL A 321 12.15 12.59 14.07
N LEU A 322 11.09 12.63 13.26
CA LEU A 322 11.18 12.51 11.79
C LEU A 322 10.86 13.81 11.05
N ASN A 323 10.16 14.75 11.70
CA ASN A 323 9.69 16.00 11.09
C ASN A 323 9.03 15.80 9.70
N PRO A 324 8.00 14.93 9.59
CA PRO A 324 7.34 14.72 8.32
C PRO A 324 6.45 15.91 7.97
N SER A 325 6.19 16.10 6.67
CA SER A 325 5.18 17.06 6.21
C SER A 325 3.76 16.46 6.23
N LEU A 326 3.66 15.13 6.24
CA LEU A 326 2.39 14.40 6.20
C LEU A 326 2.45 13.14 7.08
N ILE A 327 1.39 12.89 7.83
CA ILE A 327 1.09 11.60 8.45
C ILE A 327 -0.15 11.01 7.78
N VAL A 328 -0.04 9.77 7.29
CA VAL A 328 -1.14 9.04 6.68
C VAL A 328 -1.55 7.88 7.58
N LEU A 329 -2.85 7.79 7.91
CA LEU A 329 -3.43 6.77 8.78
C LEU A 329 -4.34 5.84 7.96
N GLY A 330 -4.00 4.56 7.91
CA GLY A 330 -4.79 3.51 7.25
C GLY A 330 -5.39 2.51 8.22
N GLY A 331 -6.40 1.75 7.78
CA GLY A 331 -7.02 0.72 8.60
C GLY A 331 -7.91 1.30 9.68
N PHE A 332 -8.02 0.64 10.82
CA PHE A 332 -8.85 1.14 11.93
C PHE A 332 -8.32 2.48 12.50
N LEU A 333 -7.05 2.83 12.23
CA LEU A 333 -6.50 4.16 12.56
C LEU A 333 -7.18 5.28 11.78
N ALA A 334 -7.67 5.02 10.56
CA ALA A 334 -8.47 5.98 9.81
C ALA A 334 -9.80 6.27 10.52
N THR A 335 -10.43 5.24 11.10
CA THR A 335 -11.65 5.39 11.92
C THR A 335 -11.38 6.21 13.18
N LEU A 336 -10.25 5.99 13.84
CA LEU A 336 -9.83 6.83 14.96
C LEU A 336 -9.59 8.28 14.51
N ALA A 337 -8.97 8.50 13.36
CA ALA A 337 -8.70 9.85 12.86
C ALA A 337 -9.98 10.62 12.48
N THR A 338 -11.00 9.94 11.97
CA THR A 338 -12.26 10.58 11.56
C THR A 338 -13.28 10.74 12.68
N HIS A 339 -13.14 10.02 13.79
CA HIS A 339 -14.07 10.11 14.92
C HIS A 339 -14.12 11.53 15.53
N ASP A 340 -12.95 12.08 15.86
CA ASP A 340 -12.80 13.45 16.35
C ASP A 340 -11.45 14.00 15.86
N PRO A 341 -11.40 14.54 14.63
CA PRO A 341 -10.15 15.00 14.02
C PRO A 341 -9.58 16.23 14.75
N GLU A 342 -10.45 17.12 15.24
CA GLU A 342 -10.02 18.32 15.96
C GLU A 342 -9.37 17.97 17.30
N ALA A 343 -9.93 17.01 18.04
CA ALA A 343 -9.32 16.54 19.28
C ALA A 343 -8.00 15.78 19.04
N LEU A 344 -7.91 14.98 17.97
CA LEU A 344 -6.67 14.30 17.60
C LEU A 344 -5.59 15.33 17.25
N ASP A 345 -5.88 16.27 16.37
CA ASP A 345 -4.95 17.32 15.94
C ASP A 345 -4.47 18.15 17.14
N ALA A 346 -5.39 18.56 18.03
CA ALA A 346 -5.04 19.28 19.24
C ALA A 346 -4.15 18.47 20.19
N ALA A 347 -4.45 17.18 20.40
CA ALA A 347 -3.68 16.31 21.27
C ALA A 347 -2.28 15.99 20.71
N VAL A 348 -2.13 15.96 19.38
CA VAL A 348 -0.83 15.83 18.71
C VAL A 348 -0.03 17.12 18.85
N ALA A 349 -0.66 18.28 18.59
CA ALA A 349 -0.01 19.58 18.66
C ALA A 349 0.51 19.91 20.07
N ASP A 350 -0.18 19.48 21.13
CA ASP A 350 0.25 19.65 22.53
C ASP A 350 1.56 18.91 22.86
N GLN A 351 1.87 17.85 22.10
CA GLN A 351 3.01 16.96 22.36
C GLN A 351 4.16 17.10 21.36
N ALA A 352 3.90 17.73 20.21
CA ALA A 352 4.90 17.98 19.19
C ALA A 352 5.58 19.35 19.40
N LEU A 353 6.85 19.46 18.99
CA LEU A 353 7.57 20.73 18.99
C LEU A 353 6.85 21.71 18.03
N PRO A 354 6.48 22.92 18.47
CA PRO A 354 5.65 23.82 17.66
C PRO A 354 6.16 24.06 16.24
N VAL A 355 7.48 24.22 16.07
CA VAL A 355 8.13 24.45 14.77
C VAL A 355 8.13 23.20 13.89
N ALA A 356 8.19 22.00 14.47
CA ALA A 356 8.14 20.74 13.73
C ALA A 356 6.72 20.39 13.25
N SER A 357 5.70 21.04 13.79
CA SER A 357 4.30 20.88 13.38
C SER A 357 3.85 21.91 12.35
N GLU A 358 4.70 22.87 11.97
CA GLU A 358 4.36 23.90 10.99
C GLU A 358 4.08 23.27 9.62
N GLY A 359 2.85 23.40 9.12
CA GLY A 359 2.46 22.86 7.82
C GLY A 359 2.26 21.34 7.79
N LEU A 360 2.38 20.65 8.93
CA LEU A 360 2.05 19.23 9.05
C LEU A 360 0.56 18.99 8.76
N ALA A 361 0.27 17.95 7.98
CA ALA A 361 -1.08 17.42 7.83
C ALA A 361 -1.19 15.99 8.37
N ILE A 362 -2.31 15.68 9.03
CA ILE A 362 -2.73 14.31 9.32
C ILE A 362 -3.88 13.98 8.36
N ARG A 363 -3.75 12.89 7.61
CA ARG A 363 -4.74 12.44 6.61
C ARG A 363 -5.05 10.97 6.80
N VAL A 364 -6.23 10.58 6.36
CA VAL A 364 -6.57 9.16 6.18
C VAL A 364 -6.01 8.66 4.84
N ALA A 365 -5.68 7.38 4.77
CA ALA A 365 -5.25 6.72 3.55
C ALA A 365 -6.32 6.86 2.45
N GLU A 366 -5.94 7.37 1.27
CA GLU A 366 -6.88 7.64 0.18
C GLU A 366 -7.30 6.36 -0.54
N LEU A 367 -6.41 5.36 -0.61
CA LEU A 367 -6.71 4.09 -1.27
C LEU A 367 -7.62 3.17 -0.43
N GLY A 368 -7.98 3.58 0.79
CA GLY A 368 -8.88 2.84 1.67
C GLY A 368 -8.45 1.39 1.83
N GLU A 369 -9.42 0.46 1.78
CA GLU A 369 -9.19 -1.00 1.91
C GLU A 369 -8.34 -1.63 0.78
N HIS A 370 -7.99 -0.88 -0.26
CA HIS A 370 -7.22 -1.37 -1.40
C HIS A 370 -5.71 -1.10 -1.29
N ARG A 371 -5.28 -0.26 -0.34
CA ARG A 371 -3.89 0.19 -0.17
C ARG A 371 -2.84 -0.94 -0.16
N LEU A 372 -3.11 -2.02 0.58
CA LEU A 372 -2.17 -3.15 0.70
C LEU A 372 -2.11 -3.98 -0.59
N LEU A 373 -3.25 -4.14 -1.28
CA LEU A 373 -3.33 -4.86 -2.55
C LEU A 373 -2.63 -4.09 -3.68
N ILE A 374 -2.85 -2.78 -3.76
CA ILE A 374 -2.15 -1.92 -4.71
C ILE A 374 -0.65 -1.93 -4.43
N GLY A 375 -0.24 -1.79 -3.16
CA GLY A 375 1.17 -1.86 -2.77
C GLY A 375 1.83 -3.20 -3.12
N ALA A 376 1.14 -4.31 -2.91
CA ALA A 376 1.60 -5.64 -3.32
C ALA A 376 1.72 -5.76 -4.84
N ALA A 377 0.74 -5.28 -5.61
CA ALA A 377 0.82 -5.26 -7.06
C ALA A 377 2.02 -4.45 -7.58
N GLU A 378 2.31 -3.29 -6.97
CA GLU A 378 3.50 -2.48 -7.31
C GLU A 378 4.81 -3.22 -7.12
N LEU A 379 4.87 -4.12 -6.14
CA LEU A 379 6.03 -4.95 -5.91
C LEU A 379 6.22 -5.94 -7.07
N ALA A 380 5.14 -6.55 -7.57
CA ALA A 380 5.17 -7.44 -8.72
C ALA A 380 5.48 -6.70 -10.04
N PHE A 381 4.96 -5.49 -10.22
CA PHE A 381 5.23 -4.67 -11.41
C PHE A 381 6.66 -4.10 -11.46
N ALA A 382 7.40 -4.09 -10.35
CA ALA A 382 8.68 -3.40 -10.24
C ALA A 382 9.70 -3.81 -11.33
N GLY A 383 9.78 -5.11 -11.67
CA GLY A 383 10.67 -5.60 -12.72
C GLY A 383 10.27 -5.09 -14.10
N LEU A 384 8.98 -5.17 -14.44
CA LEU A 384 8.43 -4.70 -15.71
C LEU A 384 8.58 -3.19 -15.89
N LEU A 385 8.30 -2.42 -14.84
CA LEU A 385 8.44 -0.96 -14.86
C LEU A 385 9.91 -0.52 -14.94
N ALA A 386 10.83 -1.29 -14.37
CA ALA A 386 12.26 -1.01 -14.45
C ALA A 386 12.83 -1.32 -15.84
N ASP A 387 12.41 -2.43 -16.45
CA ASP A 387 12.86 -2.84 -17.80
C ASP A 387 11.71 -3.48 -18.60
N PRO A 388 10.99 -2.68 -19.42
CA PRO A 388 9.88 -3.16 -20.25
C PRO A 388 10.27 -4.24 -21.27
N LEU A 389 11.57 -4.40 -21.55
CA LEU A 389 12.09 -5.36 -22.53
C LEU A 389 12.59 -6.66 -21.88
N ALA A 390 12.51 -6.80 -20.55
CA ALA A 390 13.03 -7.97 -19.83
C ALA A 390 12.07 -9.17 -19.76
N GLY A 391 10.79 -8.97 -20.13
CA GLY A 391 9.71 -9.95 -19.92
C GLY A 391 9.22 -10.65 -21.17
#